data_AF-A0A8X6VKD0-F1
#
_entry.id   AF-A0A8X6VKD0-F1
#
_cell.length_a   1.000
_cell.length_b   1.000
_cell.length_c   1.000
_cell.angle_alpha   90.00
_cell.angle_beta   90.00
_cell.angle_gamma   90.00
#
_symmetry.space_group_name_H-M   'P 1'
#
loop_
_entity.id
_entity.type
_entity.pdbx_description
1 polymer ?
#
loop_
_entity_poly.entity_id
_entity_poly.type
_entity_poly.pdbx_seq_one_letter_code
_entity_poly.pdbx_strand_id
1 'polypeptide(L)'
;MNSVASTLNRVTDMEFNNQISVLTQHNWNTWKHDMQVLLMHYGCWQFIIQTKPEQPDEEATYKEKLDLQLRKNRCYTLIYTNISSDLKNLITETTDGVAAWKILNDHFEPISLD
;
A
#
# COMPACT_ATOMS: atom_id res chain seq x y z
N MET A 1 25.00 18.22 -5.58
CA MET A 1 25.24 16.92 -4.91
C MET A 1 23.96 16.11 -4.64
N ASN A 2 22.75 16.64 -4.88
CA ASN A 2 21.49 15.99 -4.48
C ASN A 2 20.90 14.97 -5.49
N SER A 3 21.34 14.99 -6.74
CA SER A 3 20.75 14.14 -7.80
C SER A 3 21.14 12.66 -7.64
N VAL A 4 22.41 12.36 -7.35
CA VAL A 4 22.89 10.97 -7.23
C VAL A 4 22.28 10.26 -6.03
N ALA A 5 22.17 10.93 -4.87
CA ALA A 5 21.52 10.38 -3.69
C ALA A 5 20.02 10.11 -3.93
N SER A 6 19.33 11.01 -4.64
CA SER A 6 17.91 10.79 -5.00
C SER A 6 17.70 9.63 -5.97
N THR A 7 18.65 9.40 -6.88
CA THR A 7 18.61 8.27 -7.82
C THR A 7 18.93 6.97 -7.12
N LEU A 8 19.92 6.95 -6.22
CA LEU A 8 20.29 5.76 -5.45
C LEU A 8 19.13 5.29 -4.56
N ASN A 9 18.48 6.21 -3.85
CA ASN A 9 17.30 5.89 -3.03
C ASN A 9 16.15 5.30 -3.87
N ARG A 10 15.95 5.80 -5.10
CA ARG A 10 14.91 5.28 -6.01
C ARG A 10 15.22 3.87 -6.51
N VAL A 11 16.49 3.54 -6.72
CA VAL A 11 16.91 2.19 -7.15
C VAL A 11 16.72 1.20 -6.00
N THR A 12 17.15 1.54 -4.79
CA THR A 12 16.98 0.67 -3.61
C THR A 12 15.51 0.44 -3.26
N ASP A 13 14.67 1.44 -3.45
CA ASP A 13 13.21 1.35 -3.26
C ASP A 13 12.56 0.37 -4.26
N MET A 14 12.97 0.41 -5.53
CA MET A 14 12.49 -0.54 -6.54
C MET A 14 12.97 -1.97 -6.27
N GLU A 15 14.22 -2.14 -5.83
CA GLU A 15 14.77 -3.45 -5.46
C GLU A 15 14.00 -4.08 -4.30
N PHE A 16 13.63 -3.30 -3.28
CA PHE A 16 12.84 -3.79 -2.16
C PHE A 16 11.44 -4.26 -2.59
N ASN A 17 10.78 -3.51 -3.48
CA ASN A 17 9.48 -3.90 -4.01
C ASN A 17 9.54 -5.22 -4.80
N ASN A 18 10.63 -5.47 -5.52
CA ASN A 18 10.81 -6.69 -6.32
C ASN A 18 11.05 -7.96 -5.50
N GLN A 19 11.27 -7.84 -4.18
CA GLN A 19 11.44 -8.98 -3.28
C GLN A 19 10.11 -9.55 -2.78
N ILE A 20 9.01 -8.80 -2.95
CA ILE A 20 7.69 -9.24 -2.52
C ILE A 20 7.12 -10.20 -3.57
N SER A 21 6.72 -11.39 -3.13
CA SER A 21 6.01 -12.32 -4.02
C SER A 21 4.69 -11.71 -4.45
N VAL A 22 4.27 -11.92 -5.69
CA VAL A 22 2.95 -11.48 -6.16
C VAL A 22 1.85 -12.23 -5.39
N LEU A 23 0.79 -11.54 -4.98
CA LEU A 23 -0.37 -12.18 -4.34
C LEU A 23 -1.06 -13.12 -5.32
N THR A 24 -1.38 -14.31 -4.84
CA THR A 24 -2.14 -15.34 -5.54
C THR A 24 -3.21 -15.89 -4.60
N GLN A 25 -4.05 -16.78 -5.12
CA GLN A 25 -5.06 -17.48 -4.32
C GLN A 25 -4.47 -18.36 -3.20
N HIS A 26 -3.16 -18.65 -3.21
CA HIS A 26 -2.56 -19.68 -2.35
C HIS A 26 -1.52 -19.15 -1.37
N ASN A 27 -1.13 -17.88 -1.43
CA ASN A 27 -0.04 -17.33 -0.62
C ASN A 27 -0.44 -16.12 0.24
N TRP A 28 -1.74 -15.95 0.52
CA TRP A 28 -2.26 -14.81 1.28
C TRP A 28 -1.49 -14.54 2.58
N ASN A 29 -1.27 -15.55 3.43
CA ASN A 29 -0.63 -15.36 4.73
C ASN A 29 0.81 -14.81 4.62
N THR A 30 1.59 -15.34 3.68
CA THR A 30 2.95 -14.88 3.41
C THR A 30 2.92 -13.48 2.80
N TRP A 31 2.10 -13.29 1.76
CA TRP A 31 1.96 -12.00 1.07
C TRP A 31 1.51 -10.89 2.01
N LYS A 32 0.55 -11.15 2.91
CA LYS A 32 0.03 -10.18 3.87
C LYS A 32 1.14 -9.64 4.77
N HIS A 33 2.02 -10.52 5.27
CA HIS A 33 3.14 -10.11 6.10
C HIS A 33 4.18 -9.31 5.31
N ASP A 34 4.56 -9.82 4.13
CA ASP A 34 5.53 -9.18 3.25
C ASP A 34 5.05 -7.79 2.77
N MET A 35 3.77 -7.69 2.42
CA MET A 35 3.11 -6.44 2.03
C MET A 35 3.01 -5.46 3.20
N GLN A 36 2.74 -5.94 4.43
CA GLN A 36 2.78 -5.09 5.61
C GLN A 36 4.17 -4.44 5.78
N VAL A 37 5.25 -5.22 5.65
CA VAL A 37 6.63 -4.68 5.75
C VAL A 37 6.91 -3.69 4.62
N LEU A 38 6.46 -3.99 3.39
CA LEU A 38 6.54 -3.07 2.25
C LEU A 38 5.86 -1.72 2.55
N LEU A 39 4.63 -1.78 3.05
CA LEU A 39 3.87 -0.57 3.41
C LEU A 39 4.50 0.17 4.59
N MET A 40 5.17 -0.50 5.52
CA MET A 40 5.93 0.14 6.59
C MET A 40 7.15 0.90 6.05
N HIS A 41 7.92 0.29 5.14
CA HIS A 41 9.07 0.94 4.48
C HIS A 41 8.66 2.24 3.79
N TYR A 42 7.50 2.26 3.15
CA TYR A 42 6.97 3.46 2.48
C TYR A 42 6.08 4.36 3.35
N GLY A 43 5.97 4.09 4.66
CA GLY A 43 5.16 4.89 5.59
C GLY A 43 3.65 4.87 5.28
N CYS A 44 3.18 3.87 4.55
CA CYS A 44 1.79 3.67 4.17
C CYS A 44 1.01 2.81 5.17
N TRP A 45 1.70 1.96 5.94
CA TRP A 45 1.06 1.02 6.88
C TRP A 45 0.17 1.72 7.91
N GLN A 46 0.58 2.93 8.34
CA GLN A 46 -0.20 3.73 9.29
C GLN A 46 -1.62 4.01 8.80
N PHE A 47 -1.84 4.13 7.49
CA PHE A 47 -3.19 4.37 6.95
C PHE A 47 -4.07 3.13 7.05
N ILE A 48 -3.49 1.93 6.97
CA ILE A 48 -4.21 0.66 7.02
C ILE A 48 -4.72 0.37 8.44
N ILE A 49 -3.89 0.62 9.45
CA ILE A 49 -4.22 0.32 10.85
C ILE A 49 -5.02 1.42 11.56
N GLN A 50 -5.12 2.61 10.96
CA GLN A 50 -5.87 3.71 11.53
C GLN A 50 -7.38 3.44 11.46
N THR A 51 -8.06 3.65 12.58
CA THR A 51 -9.52 3.53 12.67
C THR A 51 -10.25 4.77 12.14
N LYS A 52 -9.53 5.87 11.91
CA LYS A 52 -10.06 7.12 11.36
C LYS A 52 -9.25 7.54 10.14
N PRO A 53 -9.88 8.09 9.09
CA PRO A 53 -9.15 8.59 7.93
C PRO A 53 -8.16 9.69 8.33
N GLU A 54 -6.90 9.54 7.94
CA GLU A 54 -5.89 10.59 8.15
C GLU A 54 -6.23 11.77 7.23
N GLN A 55 -6.64 12.88 7.84
CA GLN A 55 -6.91 14.14 7.16
C GLN A 55 -5.76 15.10 7.46
N PRO A 56 -5.31 15.88 6.48
CA PRO A 56 -4.36 16.95 6.78
C PRO A 56 -5.03 17.98 7.69
N ASP A 57 -4.25 18.55 8.60
CA ASP A 57 -4.70 19.69 9.42
C ASP A 57 -5.25 20.81 8.50
N GLU A 58 -6.26 21.52 8.96
CA GLU A 58 -6.79 22.69 8.26
C GLU A 58 -5.66 23.70 7.99
N GLU A 59 -4.77 23.87 8.98
CA GLU A 59 -3.59 24.74 8.93
C GLU A 59 -2.40 24.14 8.15
N ALA A 60 -2.48 22.88 7.72
CA ALA A 60 -1.39 22.24 7.00
C ALA A 60 -1.09 22.97 5.68
N THR A 61 0.20 23.13 5.41
CA THR A 61 0.70 23.76 4.20
C THR A 61 0.30 22.95 2.95
N TYR A 62 0.30 23.60 1.79
CA TYR A 62 0.07 22.91 0.52
C TYR A 62 1.03 21.72 0.32
N LYS A 63 2.30 21.88 0.73
CA LYS A 63 3.31 20.82 0.62
C LYS A 63 2.93 19.59 1.45
N GLU A 64 2.50 19.78 2.70
CA GLU A 64 2.08 18.67 3.56
C GLU A 64 0.84 17.96 3.04
N LYS A 65 -0.13 18.72 2.53
CA LYS A 65 -1.34 18.18 1.87
C LYS A 65 -0.96 17.34 0.64
N LEU A 66 -0.05 17.83 -0.19
CA LEU A 66 0.45 17.11 -1.36
C LEU A 66 1.23 15.85 -0.96
N ASP A 67 2.14 15.94 0.02
CA ASP A 67 2.94 14.81 0.51
C ASP A 67 2.05 13.72 1.12
N LEU A 68 0.96 14.08 1.81
CA LEU A 68 -0.03 13.13 2.30
C LEU A 68 -0.77 12.43 1.14
N GLN A 69 -1.23 13.19 0.14
CA GLN A 69 -1.91 12.61 -1.03
C GLN A 69 -0.99 11.68 -1.84
N LEU A 70 0.29 12.05 -2.01
CA LEU A 70 1.28 11.21 -2.69
C LEU A 70 1.53 9.90 -1.93
N ARG A 71 1.57 9.93 -0.59
CA ARG A 71 1.66 8.72 0.25
C ARG A 71 0.43 7.84 0.11
N LYS A 72 -0.79 8.41 0.08
CA LYS A 72 -2.03 7.66 -0.16
C LYS A 72 -2.05 6.99 -1.53
N ASN A 73 -1.69 7.72 -2.59
CA ASN A 73 -1.58 7.17 -3.95
C ASN A 73 -0.54 6.05 -4.03
N ARG A 74 0.59 6.21 -3.32
CA ARG A 74 1.62 5.18 -3.23
C ARG A 74 1.11 3.91 -2.55
N CYS A 75 0.34 4.02 -1.47
CA CYS A 75 -0.26 2.88 -0.78
C CYS A 75 -1.07 1.99 -1.75
N TYR A 76 -1.99 2.60 -2.51
CA TYR A 76 -2.76 1.87 -3.52
C TYR A 76 -1.87 1.27 -4.62
N THR A 77 -0.91 2.05 -5.12
CA THR A 77 -0.01 1.60 -6.18
C THR A 77 0.77 0.36 -5.76
N LEU A 78 1.35 0.35 -4.55
CA LEU A 78 2.12 -0.78 -4.03
C LEU A 78 1.26 -2.05 -3.93
N ILE A 79 0.02 -1.93 -3.44
CA ILE A 79 -0.91 -3.05 -3.39
C ILE A 79 -1.20 -3.54 -4.82
N TYR A 80 -1.63 -2.65 -5.72
CA TYR A 80 -2.02 -3.00 -7.07
C TYR A 80 -0.91 -3.65 -7.91
N THR A 81 0.35 -3.21 -7.74
CA THR A 81 1.48 -3.77 -8.49
C THR A 81 1.93 -5.14 -7.97
N ASN A 82 1.57 -5.50 -6.74
CA ASN A 82 2.00 -6.73 -6.09
C ASN A 82 0.88 -7.78 -5.98
N ILE A 83 -0.17 -7.67 -6.78
CA ILE A 83 -1.23 -8.69 -6.88
C ILE A 83 -1.31 -9.30 -8.28
N SER A 84 -1.71 -10.56 -8.36
CA SER A 84 -1.91 -11.23 -9.65
C SER A 84 -3.03 -10.57 -10.45
N SER A 85 -2.98 -10.71 -11.78
CA SER A 85 -4.00 -10.15 -12.67
C SER A 85 -5.41 -10.57 -12.32
N ASP A 86 -5.62 -11.82 -11.88
CA ASP A 86 -6.95 -12.34 -11.54
C ASP A 86 -7.54 -11.68 -10.29
N LEU A 87 -6.70 -11.26 -9.36
CA LEU A 87 -7.10 -10.58 -8.12
C LEU A 87 -7.29 -9.08 -8.29
N LYS A 88 -6.73 -8.47 -9.35
CA LYS A 88 -6.87 -7.02 -9.59
C LYS A 88 -8.32 -6.58 -9.69
N ASN A 89 -9.17 -7.41 -10.29
CA ASN A 89 -10.60 -7.13 -10.44
C ASN A 89 -11.33 -6.94 -9.11
N LEU A 90 -10.79 -7.46 -7.99
CA LEU A 90 -11.38 -7.23 -6.67
C LEU A 90 -11.28 -5.77 -6.23
N ILE A 91 -10.25 -5.04 -6.69
CA ILE A 91 -9.92 -3.70 -6.21
C ILE A 91 -9.98 -2.62 -7.30
N THR A 92 -10.54 -2.91 -8.50
CA THR A 92 -10.60 -1.94 -9.61
C THR A 92 -11.54 -0.77 -9.34
N GLU A 93 -12.55 -0.97 -8.49
CA GLU A 93 -13.54 0.07 -8.14
C GLU A 93 -13.03 1.06 -7.08
N THR A 94 -11.78 0.91 -6.63
CA THR A 94 -11.15 1.83 -5.68
C THR A 94 -9.76 2.22 -6.14
N THR A 95 -9.34 3.43 -5.76
CA THR A 95 -7.95 3.89 -5.82
C THR A 95 -7.40 4.22 -4.42
N ASP A 96 -8.17 3.88 -3.38
CA ASP A 96 -7.78 4.06 -1.99
C ASP A 96 -7.12 2.78 -1.47
N GLY A 97 -5.90 2.91 -0.96
CA GLY A 97 -5.10 1.78 -0.49
C GLY A 97 -5.71 1.07 0.73
N VAL A 98 -6.41 1.80 1.60
CA VAL A 98 -7.06 1.23 2.79
C VAL A 98 -8.25 0.38 2.37
N ALA A 99 -9.08 0.89 1.47
CA ALA A 99 -10.19 0.15 0.89
C ALA A 99 -9.71 -1.08 0.12
N ALA A 100 -8.65 -0.95 -0.70
CA ALA A 100 -8.06 -2.07 -1.44
C ALA A 100 -7.56 -3.18 -0.49
N TRP A 101 -6.82 -2.81 0.57
CA TRP A 101 -6.38 -3.76 1.59
C TRP A 101 -7.56 -4.46 2.27
N LYS A 102 -8.59 -3.70 2.65
CA LYS A 102 -9.79 -4.26 3.30
C LYS A 102 -10.49 -5.28 2.41
N ILE A 103 -10.70 -4.96 1.13
CA ILE A 103 -11.34 -5.88 0.17
C ILE A 103 -10.55 -7.19 0.05
N LEU A 104 -9.22 -7.11 -0.06
CA LEU A 104 -8.37 -8.29 -0.10
C LEU A 104 -8.46 -9.09 1.20
N ASN A 105 -8.40 -8.41 2.35
CA ASN A 105 -8.51 -9.07 3.65
C ASN A 105 -9.85 -9.79 3.82
N ASP A 106 -10.97 -9.14 3.47
CA ASP A 106 -12.30 -9.75 3.55
C ASP A 106 -12.47 -10.94 2.57
N HIS A 107 -11.78 -10.92 1.43
CA HIS A 107 -11.79 -12.01 0.45
C HIS A 107 -11.08 -13.27 0.97
N PHE A 108 -9.91 -13.11 1.61
CA PHE A 108 -9.07 -14.23 2.06
C PHE A 108 -9.31 -14.66 3.52
N GLU A 109 -9.80 -13.75 4.35
CA GLU A 109 -10.16 -13.97 5.75
C GLU A 109 -11.60 -13.52 5.99
N PRO A 110 -12.61 -14.13 5.34
CA PRO A 110 -14.00 -13.79 5.58
C PRO A 110 -14.32 -14.09 7.05
N ILE A 111 -14.92 -13.12 7.75
CA ILE A 111 -15.39 -13.34 9.11
C ILE A 111 -16.43 -14.47 9.06
N SER A 112 -16.12 -15.61 9.65
CA SER A 112 -17.12 -16.65 9.91
C SER A 112 -18.09 -16.08 10.93
N LEU A 113 -19.29 -15.74 10.48
CA LEU A 113 -20.43 -15.50 11.36
C LEU A 113 -20.86 -16.88 11.90
N ASP A 114 -20.25 -17.32 12.99
CA ASP A 114 -20.76 -18.41 13.83
C ASP A 114 -21.97 -17.94 14.66
#